data_AF-A0A948G5E9-F1
#
_entry.id   AF-A0A948G5E9-F1
#
_cell.length_a   1.000
_cell.length_b   1.000
_cell.length_c   1.000
_cell.angle_alpha   90.00
_cell.angle_beta   90.00
_cell.angle_gamma   90.00
#
_symmetry.space_group_name_H-M   'P 1'
#
loop_
_entity.id
_entity.type
_entity.pdbx_description
1 polymer ?
#
loop_
_entity_poly.entity_id
_entity_poly.type
_entity_poly.pdbx_seq_one_letter_code
_entity_poly.pdbx_strand_id
1 'polypeptide(L)' 'AGRETAGNLIDVGYDRGRIAGAIRTALFDREFRRKVRRRRSPYGDGRAGERTAEILAGVEIDERLLDKRQV' A
#
# COMPACT_ATOMS: atom_id res chain seq x y z
N ALA A 1 -13.45 -3.87 -10.44
CA ALA A 1 -12.68 -3.07 -9.44
C ALA A 1 -11.33 -3.75 -9.25
N GLY A 2 -10.25 -2.98 -9.16
CA GLY A 2 -8.86 -3.48 -9.20
C GLY A 2 -8.06 -3.12 -7.95
N ARG A 3 -6.87 -2.54 -8.14
CA ARG A 3 -5.91 -2.23 -7.08
C ARG A 3 -6.49 -1.32 -6.01
N GLU A 4 -6.28 -1.67 -4.74
CA GLU A 4 -6.70 -0.85 -3.61
C GLU A 4 -5.95 0.50 -3.60
N THR A 5 -6.72 1.59 -3.51
CA THR A 5 -6.18 2.95 -3.49
C THR A 5 -6.40 3.58 -2.12
N ALA A 6 -5.39 4.31 -1.63
CA ALA A 6 -5.59 5.21 -0.51
C ALA A 6 -6.16 6.55 -1.01
N GLY A 7 -6.70 7.35 -0.09
CA GLY A 7 -7.22 8.69 -0.38
C GLY A 7 -6.15 9.73 -0.78
N ASN A 8 -4.99 9.28 -1.24
CA ASN A 8 -3.88 10.08 -1.77
C ASN A 8 -3.79 10.06 -3.31
N LEU A 9 -4.62 9.27 -3.99
CA LEU A 9 -4.70 9.25 -5.45
C LEU A 9 -5.70 10.31 -5.94
N ILE A 10 -5.39 10.93 -7.08
CA ILE A 10 -6.33 11.73 -7.87
C ILE A 10 -6.52 11.00 -9.19
N ASP A 11 -7.73 10.51 -9.44
CA ASP A 11 -8.05 9.87 -10.72
C ASP A 11 -8.25 10.94 -11.80
N VAL A 12 -7.56 10.77 -12.93
CA VAL A 12 -7.55 11.77 -14.01
C VAL A 12 -7.61 11.06 -15.36
N GLY A 13 -8.46 11.56 -16.25
CA GLY A 13 -8.50 11.11 -17.64
C GLY A 13 -7.31 11.64 -18.47
N TYR A 14 -7.23 11.23 -19.73
CA TYR A 14 -6.06 11.52 -20.58
C TYR A 14 -5.97 12.95 -21.14
N ASP A 15 -6.92 13.81 -20.79
CA ASP A 15 -6.92 15.20 -21.26
C ASP A 15 -5.82 16.03 -20.58
N ARG A 16 -5.05 16.77 -21.39
CA ARG A 16 -3.93 17.60 -20.92
C ARG A 16 -4.36 18.64 -19.88
N GLY A 17 -5.51 19.27 -20.07
CA GLY A 17 -6.05 20.27 -19.13
C GLY A 17 -6.40 19.66 -17.79
N ARG A 18 -7.03 18.47 -17.80
CA ARG A 18 -7.35 17.71 -16.58
C ARG A 18 -6.09 17.26 -15.84
N ILE A 19 -5.08 16.76 -16.56
CA ILE A 19 -3.78 16.37 -15.98
C ILE A 19 -3.11 17.58 -15.32
N ALA A 20 -3.02 18.71 -16.03
CA ALA A 20 -2.46 19.94 -15.46
C ALA A 20 -3.24 20.42 -14.23
N GLY A 21 -4.58 20.31 -14.25
CA GLY A 21 -5.43 20.62 -13.12
C GLY A 21 -5.13 19.77 -11.89
N ALA A 22 -5.05 18.45 -12.06
CA ALA A 22 -4.75 17.52 -10.96
C ALA A 22 -3.35 17.73 -10.38
N ILE A 23 -2.35 18.02 -11.22
CA ILE A 23 -1.00 18.39 -10.77
C ILE A 23 -1.08 19.64 -9.87
N ARG A 24 -1.83 20.68 -10.29
CA ARG A 24 -2.02 21.87 -9.45
C ARG A 24 -2.70 21.56 -8.13
N THR A 25 -3.74 20.71 -8.11
CA THR A 25 -4.38 20.27 -6.87
C THR A 25 -3.37 19.57 -5.97
N ALA A 26 -2.59 18.62 -6.48
CA ALA A 26 -1.59 17.90 -5.70
C ALA A 26 -0.53 18.83 -5.07
N LEU A 27 -0.12 19.87 -5.80
CA LEU A 27 0.90 20.82 -5.35
C LEU A 27 0.37 21.89 -4.39
N PHE A 28 -0.81 22.46 -4.68
CA PHE A 28 -1.25 23.72 -4.08
C PHE A 28 -2.52 23.61 -3.22
N ASP A 29 -3.33 22.58 -3.39
CA ASP A 29 -4.52 22.40 -2.55
C ASP A 29 -4.11 21.95 -1.14
N ARG A 30 -4.28 22.87 -0.19
CA ARG A 30 -3.93 22.65 1.22
C ARG A 30 -4.79 21.58 1.89
N GLU A 31 -6.06 21.48 1.51
CA GLU A 31 -6.98 20.50 2.07
C GLU A 31 -6.63 19.10 1.60
N PHE A 32 -6.37 18.95 0.30
CA PHE A 32 -5.90 17.70 -0.28
C PHE A 32 -4.60 17.24 0.40
N ARG A 33 -3.61 18.12 0.50
CA ARG A 33 -2.33 17.79 1.16
C ARG A 33 -2.50 17.40 2.63
N ARG A 34 -3.40 18.07 3.36
CA ARG A 34 -3.73 17.71 4.75
C ARG A 34 -4.38 16.33 4.84
N LYS A 35 -5.28 15.99 3.92
CA LYS A 35 -5.92 14.66 3.82
C LYS A 35 -4.86 13.58 3.54
N VAL A 36 -3.98 13.80 2.56
CA VAL A 36 -2.91 12.86 2.21
C VAL A 36 -1.96 12.60 3.37
N ARG A 37 -1.51 13.65 4.07
CA ARG A 37 -0.57 13.53 5.20
C ARG A 37 -1.10 12.66 6.35
N ARG A 38 -2.42 12.61 6.53
CA ARG A 38 -3.06 11.83 7.60
C ARG A 38 -3.42 10.40 7.17
N ARG A 39 -3.29 10.07 5.88
CA ARG A 39 -3.71 8.78 5.36
C ARG A 39 -2.66 7.72 5.66
N ARG A 40 -3.10 6.55 6.11
CA ARG A 40 -2.26 5.36 6.22
C ARG A 40 -2.17 4.67 4.87
N SER A 41 -1.01 4.12 4.56
CA SER A 41 -0.83 3.27 3.39
C SER A 41 -1.63 1.98 3.57
N PRO A 42 -2.46 1.56 2.60
CA PRO A 42 -3.12 0.25 2.65
C PRO A 42 -2.10 -0.89 2.54
N TYR A 43 -0.90 -0.60 2.03
CA TYR A 43 0.19 -1.56 1.86
C TYR A 43 1.04 -1.77 3.13
N GLY A 44 0.61 -1.23 4.26
CA GLY A 44 1.24 -1.44 5.56
C GLY A 44 2.13 -0.29 6.04
N ASP A 45 2.84 -0.54 7.14
CA ASP A 45 3.61 0.43 7.92
C ASP A 45 5.13 0.29 7.76
N GLY A 46 5.58 -0.50 6.78
CA GLY A 46 7.00 -0.74 6.53
C GLY A 46 7.63 -1.83 7.39
N ARG A 47 6.87 -2.51 8.27
CA ARG A 47 7.39 -3.56 9.17
C ARG A 47 7.12 -4.99 8.68
N ALA A 48 6.79 -5.15 7.41
CA ALA A 48 6.46 -6.46 6.85
C ALA A 48 7.62 -7.46 6.99
N GLY A 49 8.85 -7.02 6.70
CA GLY A 49 10.03 -7.89 6.79
C GLY A 49 10.32 -8.38 8.21
N GLU A 50 10.39 -7.46 9.17
CA GLU A 50 10.59 -7.75 10.60
C GLU A 50 9.53 -8.73 11.12
N ARG A 51 8.24 -8.42 10.93
CA ARG A 51 7.13 -9.31 11.37
C ARG A 51 7.17 -10.67 10.70
N THR A 52 7.51 -10.73 9.41
CA THR A 52 7.62 -12.00 8.70
C THR A 52 8.76 -12.84 9.27
N ALA A 53 9.93 -12.23 9.52
CA ALA A 53 11.06 -12.91 10.11
C ALA A 53 10.77 -13.39 11.53
N GLU A 54 10.12 -12.58 12.36
CA GLU A 54 9.69 -12.96 13.71
C GLU A 54 8.74 -14.16 13.68
N ILE A 55 7.74 -14.15 12.79
CA ILE A 55 6.82 -15.27 12.61
C ILE A 55 7.59 -16.53 12.21
N LEU A 56 8.45 -16.44 11.19
CA LEU A 56 9.22 -17.58 10.70
C LEU A 56 10.19 -18.13 11.75
N ALA A 57 10.83 -17.26 12.54
CA ALA A 57 11.73 -17.66 13.61
C ALA A 57 11.00 -18.40 14.74
N GLY A 58 9.71 -18.13 14.94
CA GLY A 58 8.86 -18.84 15.91
C GLY A 58 8.23 -20.12 15.40
N VAL A 59 8.44 -20.48 14.13
CA VAL A 59 7.91 -21.75 13.58
C VAL A 59 8.76 -22.91 14.09
N GLU A 60 8.11 -23.88 14.75
CA GLU A 60 8.75 -25.15 15.10
C GLU A 60 9.06 -25.95 13.82
N ILE A 61 10.31 -26.39 13.70
CA ILE A 61 10.76 -27.22 12.58
C ILE A 61 10.52 -28.69 12.94
N ASP A 62 9.36 -29.21 12.54
CA ASP A 62 8.92 -30.59 12.76
C ASP A 62 8.73 -31.37 11.44
N GLU A 63 8.50 -32.68 11.53
CA GLU A 63 8.24 -33.54 10.35
C GLU A 63 7.03 -33.06 9.55
N ARG A 64 6.02 -32.47 10.21
CA ARG A 64 4.83 -31.93 9.55
C ARG A 64 5.15 -30.74 8.64
N LEU A 65 6.13 -29.90 9.01
CA LEU A 65 6.62 -28.79 8.19
C LEU A 65 7.52 -29.27 7.05
N LEU A 66 8.38 -30.25 7.32
CA LEU A 66 9.38 -30.75 6.37
C LEU A 66 8.79 -31.68 5.31
N ASP A 67 7.80 -32.50 5.70
CA ASP A 67 7.10 -33.37 4.77
C ASP A 67 6.13 -32.56 3.92
N LYS A 68 6.61 -32.21 2.72
CA LYS A 68 5.80 -31.61 1.67
C LYS A 68 4.75 -32.63 1.21
N ARG A 69 3.62 -32.69 1.91
CA ARG A 69 2.46 -33.47 1.50
C ARG A 69 1.89 -32.83 0.23
N GLN A 70 1.97 -33.57 -0.87
CA GLN A 70 1.19 -33.27 -2.06
C GLN A 70 -0.23 -33.75 -1.78
N VAL A 71 -1.18 -32.81 -1.77
CA VAL A 71 -2.61 -33.13 -1.79
C VAL A 71 -2.97 -33.53 -3.22
#